data_AF-A0A4Y5QBI1-F1
#
_entry.id   AF-A0A4Y5QBI1-F1
#
_cell.length_a   1.000
_cell.length_b   1.000
_cell.length_c   1.000
_cell.angle_alpha   90.00
_cell.angle_beta   90.00
_cell.angle_gamma   90.00
#
_symmetry.space_group_name_H-M   'P 1'
#
loop_
_entity.id
_entity.type
_entity.pdbx_description
1 polymer ?
#
loop_
_entity_poly.entity_id
_entity_poly.type
_entity_poly.pdbx_seq_one_letter_code
_entity_poly.pdbx_strand_id
1 'polypeptide(L)'
;FACKTANGTAIPIGGGSANVYVNLAPAVNVGQNLVVDLSTQIFCHNDYPETITDYVTLQRGSAYGGVLSNFSGIVKYSGSSYPFPTTSETPRVVYNSRTDKPWPVALYLTPVSSAGGVAIKAGSLIAVLILRQTNNYNSDDFQFVWNIYANNDVVVPTGGCDV
;
A
#
# COMPACT_ATOMS: atom_id res chain seq x y z
N PHE A 1 8.20 13.78 -12.00
CA PHE A 1 7.25 13.03 -11.17
C PHE A 1 7.70 13.06 -9.73
N ALA A 2 6.82 13.42 -8.80
CA ALA A 2 7.08 13.39 -7.37
C ALA A 2 5.84 12.90 -6.61
N CYS A 3 6.04 12.43 -5.38
CA CYS A 3 4.97 11.96 -4.52
C CYS A 3 5.05 12.57 -3.14
N LYS A 4 3.91 12.65 -2.46
CA LYS A 4 3.80 13.02 -1.05
C LYS A 4 2.79 12.16 -0.34
N THR A 5 2.92 12.14 0.97
CA THR A 5 1.96 11.50 1.87
C THR A 5 0.94 12.51 2.40
N ALA A 6 -0.16 12.02 2.97
CA ALA A 6 -1.17 12.84 3.64
C ALA A 6 -0.60 13.65 4.82
N ASN A 7 0.51 13.21 5.43
CA ASN A 7 1.16 13.92 6.52
C ASN A 7 2.20 14.96 6.06
N GLY A 8 2.36 15.15 4.75
CA GLY A 8 3.26 16.14 4.16
C GLY A 8 4.68 15.66 3.89
N THR A 9 5.05 14.43 4.27
CA THR A 9 6.35 13.85 3.88
C THR A 9 6.37 13.64 2.36
N ALA A 10 7.39 14.14 1.69
CA ALA A 10 7.54 14.06 0.23
C ALA A 10 8.72 13.15 -0.17
N ILE A 11 8.55 12.47 -1.29
CA ILE A 11 9.63 11.82 -2.04
C ILE A 11 9.81 12.62 -3.35
N PRO A 12 10.99 13.22 -3.58
CA PRO A 12 11.23 14.09 -4.72
C PRO A 12 11.39 13.29 -6.03
N ILE A 13 11.65 14.02 -7.12
CA ILE A 13 12.09 13.45 -8.40
C ILE A 13 13.32 12.55 -8.16
N GLY A 14 13.35 11.40 -8.84
CA GLY A 14 14.41 10.39 -8.69
C GLY A 14 14.09 9.27 -7.69
N GLY A 15 12.96 9.38 -6.97
CA GLY A 15 12.51 8.34 -6.04
C GLY A 15 13.15 8.45 -4.65
N GLY A 16 13.05 7.38 -3.88
CA GLY A 16 13.49 7.34 -2.48
C GLY A 16 12.53 6.53 -1.61
N SER A 17 12.53 6.80 -0.30
CA SER A 17 11.69 6.08 0.66
C SER A 17 11.01 7.01 1.64
N ALA A 18 9.78 6.68 2.03
CA ALA A 18 9.07 7.37 3.10
C ALA A 18 8.22 6.41 3.94
N ASN A 19 7.94 6.81 5.18
CA ASN A 19 7.08 6.09 6.10
C ASN A 19 5.65 6.62 5.99
N VAL A 20 4.69 5.69 6.00
CA VAL A 20 3.25 5.99 5.97
C VAL A 20 2.62 5.32 7.18
N TYR A 21 1.89 6.11 7.97
CA TYR A 21 1.27 5.67 9.20
C TYR A 21 -0.23 5.61 9.01
N VAL A 22 -0.82 4.42 9.13
CA VAL A 22 -2.23 4.18 8.85
C VAL A 22 -3.01 3.81 10.10
N ASN A 23 -4.19 4.42 10.25
CA ASN A 23 -5.18 3.98 11.23
C ASN A 23 -5.89 2.75 10.67
N LEU A 24 -5.92 1.68 11.46
CA LEU A 24 -6.51 0.41 11.08
C LEU A 24 -7.81 0.19 11.85
N ALA A 25 -8.75 -0.57 11.28
CA ALA A 25 -9.90 -1.03 12.05
C ALA A 25 -9.38 -1.79 13.29
N PRO A 26 -9.82 -1.45 14.52
CA PRO A 26 -9.22 -1.97 15.75
C PRO A 26 -9.50 -3.47 15.96
N ALA A 27 -10.48 -4.02 15.24
CA ALA A 27 -10.79 -5.43 15.24
C ALA A 27 -11.22 -5.89 13.85
N VAL A 28 -10.96 -7.17 13.53
CA VAL A 28 -11.40 -7.84 12.30
C VAL A 28 -11.71 -9.30 12.62
N ASN A 29 -12.91 -9.75 12.22
CA ASN A 29 -13.31 -11.15 12.43
C ASN A 29 -12.74 -12.06 11.32
N VAL A 30 -12.62 -13.35 11.63
CA VAL A 30 -12.33 -14.37 10.62
C VAL A 30 -13.41 -14.33 9.53
N GLY A 31 -12.99 -14.36 8.26
CA GLY A 31 -13.87 -14.23 7.10
C GLY A 31 -14.23 -12.78 6.73
N GLN A 32 -13.76 -11.78 7.48
CA GLN A 32 -13.86 -10.36 7.13
C GLN A 32 -12.50 -9.82 6.65
N ASN A 33 -12.54 -8.69 5.93
CA ASN A 33 -11.34 -8.02 5.45
C ASN A 33 -11.01 -6.78 6.28
N LEU A 34 -9.79 -6.73 6.78
CA LEU A 34 -9.14 -5.50 7.18
C LEU A 34 -8.71 -4.75 5.91
N VAL A 35 -9.24 -3.55 5.71
CA VAL A 35 -8.94 -2.72 4.53
C VAL A 35 -7.90 -1.67 4.90
N VAL A 36 -6.81 -1.62 4.14
CA VAL A 36 -5.78 -0.57 4.24
C VAL A 36 -5.78 0.23 2.95
N ASP A 37 -6.51 1.34 2.92
CA ASP A 37 -6.65 2.19 1.73
C ASP A 37 -5.57 3.27 1.69
N LEU A 38 -4.59 3.09 0.80
CA LEU A 38 -3.46 4.02 0.62
C LEU A 38 -3.76 5.13 -0.39
N SER A 39 -4.89 5.08 -1.09
CA SER A 39 -5.31 6.17 -1.97
C SER A 39 -5.62 7.46 -1.20
N THR A 40 -5.94 7.33 0.09
CA THR A 40 -6.11 8.46 1.01
C THR A 40 -4.79 8.93 1.63
N GLN A 41 -3.70 8.19 1.43
CA GLN A 41 -2.43 8.37 2.13
C GLN A 41 -1.30 8.83 1.23
N ILE A 42 -1.29 8.43 -0.04
CA ILE A 42 -0.19 8.67 -0.97
C ILE A 42 -0.74 9.32 -2.23
N PHE A 43 -0.16 10.45 -2.60
CA PHE A 43 -0.54 11.25 -3.75
C PHE A 43 0.69 11.58 -4.57
N CYS A 44 0.56 11.53 -5.89
CA CYS A 44 1.64 11.85 -6.81
C CYS A 44 1.14 12.76 -7.93
N HIS A 45 2.05 13.44 -8.59
CA HIS A 45 1.75 14.27 -9.75
C HIS A 45 2.89 14.21 -10.78
N ASN A 46 2.56 14.60 -12.00
CA ASN A 46 3.50 14.79 -13.08
C ASN A 46 3.92 16.27 -13.11
N ASP A 47 5.21 16.55 -13.06
CA ASP A 47 5.76 17.91 -13.01
C ASP A 47 5.72 18.64 -14.37
N TYR A 48 5.69 17.88 -15.47
CA TYR A 48 5.76 18.37 -16.85
C TYR A 48 4.74 17.67 -17.78
N PRO A 49 3.43 17.73 -17.47
CA PRO A 49 2.40 17.01 -18.22
C PRO A 49 2.18 17.53 -19.65
N GLU A 50 2.70 18.70 -20.02
CA GLU A 50 2.60 19.23 -21.39
C GLU A 50 3.36 18.38 -22.40
N THR A 51 4.43 17.71 -21.97
CA THR A 51 5.36 16.97 -22.86
C THR A 51 5.66 15.56 -22.38
N ILE A 52 5.46 15.27 -21.10
CA ILE A 52 5.79 13.97 -20.49
C ILE A 52 4.52 13.32 -19.97
N THR A 53 4.34 12.03 -20.26
CA THR A 53 3.33 11.17 -19.62
C THR A 53 4.04 10.20 -18.70
N ASP A 54 3.72 10.26 -17.40
CA ASP A 54 4.26 9.36 -16.40
C ASP A 54 3.41 8.08 -16.31
N TYR A 55 4.10 6.95 -16.19
CA TYR A 55 3.53 5.63 -16.01
C TYR A 55 3.96 5.05 -14.67
N VAL A 56 2.99 4.64 -13.88
CA VAL A 56 3.20 4.15 -12.52
C VAL A 56 2.68 2.73 -12.37
N THR A 57 3.45 1.87 -11.71
CA THR A 57 3.03 0.50 -11.35
C THR A 57 3.20 0.29 -9.84
N LEU A 58 2.60 -0.78 -9.34
CA LEU A 58 3.04 -1.45 -8.12
C LEU A 58 4.00 -2.56 -8.56
N GLN A 59 5.30 -2.31 -8.40
CA GLN A 59 6.33 -3.26 -8.81
C GLN A 59 6.41 -4.44 -7.85
N ARG A 60 6.31 -4.16 -6.54
CA ARG A 60 6.36 -5.19 -5.50
C ARG A 60 5.64 -4.72 -4.24
N GLY A 61 4.86 -5.60 -3.64
CA GLY A 61 4.29 -5.46 -2.30
C GLY A 61 4.66 -6.65 -1.43
N SER A 62 5.26 -6.37 -0.27
CA SER A 62 5.70 -7.37 0.70
C SER A 62 4.99 -7.17 2.04
N ALA A 63 4.63 -8.27 2.70
CA ALA A 63 4.03 -8.27 4.03
C ALA A 63 5.11 -8.42 5.11
N TYR A 64 4.89 -7.79 6.27
CA TYR A 64 5.79 -7.87 7.43
C TYR A 64 5.00 -8.06 8.72
N GLY A 65 5.71 -8.48 9.77
CA GLY A 65 5.18 -8.57 11.13
C GLY A 65 3.87 -9.36 11.22
N GLY A 66 2.90 -8.79 11.93
CA GLY A 66 1.60 -9.42 12.16
C GLY A 66 0.80 -9.69 10.89
N VAL A 67 0.97 -8.88 9.82
CA VAL A 67 0.33 -9.15 8.53
C VAL A 67 0.91 -10.39 7.87
N LEU A 68 2.24 -10.55 7.91
CA LEU A 68 2.90 -11.71 7.33
C LEU A 68 2.51 -13.02 8.04
N SER A 69 2.32 -13.00 9.36
CA SER A 69 2.05 -14.21 10.15
C SER A 69 0.57 -14.55 10.29
N ASN A 70 -0.32 -13.55 10.31
CA ASN A 70 -1.72 -13.73 10.72
C ASN A 70 -2.74 -13.43 9.62
N PHE A 71 -2.30 -13.01 8.43
CA PHE A 71 -3.20 -12.63 7.35
C PHE A 71 -2.80 -13.24 6.01
N SER A 72 -3.80 -13.52 5.19
CA SER A 72 -3.68 -13.67 3.74
C SER A 72 -4.46 -12.54 3.07
N GLY A 73 -4.24 -12.28 1.78
CA GLY A 73 -5.00 -11.23 1.15
C GLY A 73 -4.64 -10.92 -0.29
N ILE A 74 -5.20 -9.80 -0.72
CA ILE A 74 -4.98 -9.23 -2.04
C ILE A 74 -4.58 -7.77 -1.93
N VAL A 75 -3.92 -7.27 -2.96
CA VAL A 75 -3.82 -5.85 -3.24
C VAL A 75 -4.72 -5.51 -4.41
N LYS A 76 -5.57 -4.50 -4.22
CA LYS A 76 -6.33 -3.89 -5.30
C LYS A 76 -5.53 -2.73 -5.86
N TYR A 77 -5.23 -2.79 -7.15
CA TYR A 77 -4.51 -1.75 -7.87
C TYR A 77 -5.32 -1.26 -9.07
N SER A 78 -5.70 0.01 -9.06
CA SER A 78 -6.48 0.65 -10.13
C SER A 78 -7.73 -0.14 -10.57
N GLY A 79 -8.41 -0.78 -9.62
CA GLY A 79 -9.64 -1.54 -9.85
C GLY A 79 -9.46 -3.06 -9.97
N SER A 80 -8.26 -3.53 -10.29
CA SER A 80 -7.95 -4.97 -10.43
C SER A 80 -7.32 -5.54 -9.16
N SER A 81 -7.54 -6.83 -8.91
CA SER A 81 -7.07 -7.53 -7.70
C SER A 81 -5.89 -8.46 -8.02
N TYR A 82 -4.88 -8.46 -7.16
CA TYR A 82 -3.68 -9.28 -7.28
C TYR A 82 -3.36 -9.94 -5.92
N PRO A 83 -2.70 -11.11 -5.89
CA PRO A 83 -2.23 -11.70 -4.64
C PRO A 83 -1.37 -10.73 -3.83
N PHE A 84 -1.48 -10.77 -2.50
CA PHE A 84 -0.59 -10.08 -1.59
C PHE A 84 -0.01 -11.06 -0.55
N PRO A 85 1.32 -11.19 -0.41
CA PRO A 85 2.39 -10.49 -1.15
C PRO A 85 2.34 -10.66 -2.67
N THR A 86 2.77 -9.64 -3.41
CA THR A 86 2.66 -9.62 -4.87
C THR A 86 3.61 -10.61 -5.53
N THR A 87 3.14 -11.30 -6.56
CA THR A 87 3.94 -12.25 -7.36
C THR A 87 4.37 -11.70 -8.72
N SER A 88 3.79 -10.58 -9.16
CA SER A 88 4.15 -9.90 -10.41
C SER A 88 3.93 -8.39 -10.28
N GLU A 89 4.61 -7.62 -11.13
CA GLU A 89 4.37 -6.19 -11.29
C GLU A 89 2.99 -5.93 -11.93
N THR A 90 2.31 -4.88 -11.47
CA THR A 90 0.97 -4.53 -11.97
C THR A 90 1.02 -3.73 -13.29
N PRO A 91 -0.11 -3.63 -14.03
CA PRO A 91 -0.22 -2.73 -15.18
C PRO A 91 0.00 -1.27 -14.82
N ARG A 92 0.30 -0.45 -15.83
CA ARG A 92 0.58 0.99 -15.66
C ARG A 92 -0.68 1.81 -15.42
N VAL A 93 -0.60 2.75 -14.48
CA VAL A 93 -1.52 3.88 -14.29
C VAL A 93 -0.88 5.14 -14.83
N VAL A 94 -1.65 5.93 -15.59
CA VAL A 94 -1.18 7.18 -16.18
C VAL A 94 -1.30 8.35 -15.19
N TYR A 95 -0.24 9.16 -15.13
CA TYR A 95 -0.20 10.46 -14.46
C TYR A 95 0.18 11.54 -15.50
N ASN A 96 -0.79 12.41 -15.79
CA ASN A 96 -0.73 13.41 -16.87
C ASN A 96 -1.20 14.80 -16.41
N SER A 97 -1.08 15.09 -15.11
CA SER A 97 -1.47 16.36 -14.52
C SER A 97 -0.53 16.75 -13.39
N ARG A 98 -0.37 18.07 -13.19
CA ARG A 98 0.29 18.65 -12.00
C ARG A 98 -0.57 18.56 -10.75
N THR A 99 -1.87 18.32 -10.89
CA THR A 99 -2.76 18.12 -9.75
C THR A 99 -2.43 16.79 -9.07
N ASP A 100 -2.27 16.82 -7.75
CA ASP A 100 -2.07 15.62 -6.95
C ASP A 100 -3.19 14.61 -7.19
N LYS A 101 -2.78 13.41 -7.59
CA LYS A 101 -3.66 12.28 -7.84
C LYS A 101 -3.34 11.15 -6.87
N PRO A 102 -4.34 10.54 -6.21
CA PRO A 102 -4.15 9.36 -5.37
C PRO A 102 -3.38 8.24 -6.06
N TRP A 103 -2.50 7.56 -5.34
CA TRP A 103 -1.98 6.27 -5.77
C TRP A 103 -3.02 5.19 -5.49
N PRO A 104 -3.59 4.52 -6.52
CA PRO A 104 -4.82 3.74 -6.37
C PRO A 104 -4.54 2.33 -5.83
N VAL A 105 -4.00 2.23 -4.63
CA VAL A 105 -3.65 1.00 -3.92
C VAL A 105 -4.52 0.84 -2.68
N ALA A 106 -5.11 -0.34 -2.51
CA ALA A 106 -5.71 -0.75 -1.24
C ALA A 106 -5.39 -2.22 -0.94
N LEU A 107 -5.02 -2.53 0.30
CA LEU A 107 -4.84 -3.91 0.75
C LEU A 107 -6.14 -4.42 1.36
N TYR A 108 -6.50 -5.66 1.05
CA TYR A 108 -7.60 -6.38 1.68
C TYR A 108 -7.03 -7.64 2.33
N LEU A 109 -6.96 -7.61 3.66
CA LEU A 109 -6.28 -8.62 4.47
C LEU A 109 -7.31 -9.39 5.29
N THR A 110 -7.37 -10.71 5.09
CA THR A 110 -8.25 -11.62 5.83
C THR A 110 -7.44 -12.36 6.88
N PRO A 111 -7.88 -12.42 8.16
CA PRO A 111 -7.23 -13.25 9.17
C PRO A 111 -7.18 -14.71 8.75
N VAL A 112 -6.04 -15.38 8.95
CA VAL A 112 -5.95 -16.85 8.81
C VAL A 112 -6.64 -17.53 10.00
N SER A 113 -7.03 -18.80 9.86
CA SER A 113 -7.79 -19.52 10.90
C SER A 113 -7.07 -19.65 12.24
N SER A 114 -5.73 -19.58 12.26
CA SER A 114 -4.92 -19.62 13.47
C SER A 114 -4.70 -18.24 14.12
N ALA A 115 -5.20 -17.15 13.52
CA ALA A 115 -5.05 -15.81 14.07
C ALA A 115 -5.99 -15.61 15.26
N GLY A 116 -5.46 -15.06 16.36
CA GLY A 116 -6.23 -14.76 17.56
C GLY A 116 -5.51 -13.76 18.46
N GLY A 117 -6.27 -12.94 19.19
CA GLY A 117 -5.72 -11.88 20.03
C GLY A 117 -5.17 -10.71 19.21
N VAL A 118 -4.12 -10.04 19.70
CA VAL A 118 -3.51 -8.90 19.00
C VAL A 118 -2.73 -9.41 17.78
N ALA A 119 -3.34 -9.27 16.60
CA ALA A 119 -2.81 -9.78 15.34
C ALA A 119 -1.90 -8.78 14.62
N ILE A 120 -2.06 -7.48 14.86
CA ILE A 120 -1.16 -6.40 14.43
C ILE A 120 -0.90 -5.51 15.64
N LYS A 121 0.37 -5.15 15.88
CA LYS A 121 0.77 -4.27 16.98
C LYS A 121 0.92 -2.82 16.50
N ALA A 122 0.53 -1.87 17.33
CA ALA A 122 0.77 -0.45 17.12
C ALA A 122 2.27 -0.17 16.93
N GLY A 123 2.61 0.72 16.00
CA GLY A 123 3.97 1.07 15.62
C GLY A 123 4.70 0.01 14.78
N SER A 124 4.09 -1.15 14.49
CA SER A 124 4.76 -2.20 13.71
C SER A 124 4.70 -1.92 12.20
N LEU A 125 5.77 -2.30 11.50
CA LEU A 125 5.80 -2.35 10.03
C LEU A 125 4.90 -3.50 9.55
N ILE A 126 3.93 -3.19 8.70
CA ILE A 126 2.96 -4.16 8.19
C ILE A 126 3.16 -4.49 6.71
N ALA A 127 3.68 -3.54 5.93
CA ALA A 127 3.95 -3.74 4.52
C ALA A 127 5.06 -2.82 4.01
N VAL A 128 5.75 -3.25 2.96
CA VAL A 128 6.58 -2.37 2.12
C VAL A 128 6.07 -2.47 0.69
N LEU A 129 5.72 -1.33 0.11
CA LEU A 129 5.21 -1.25 -1.25
C LEU A 129 6.15 -0.40 -2.11
N ILE A 130 6.52 -0.94 -3.27
CA ILE A 130 7.41 -0.29 -4.23
C ILE A 130 6.57 0.20 -5.40
N LEU A 131 6.38 1.51 -5.46
CA LEU A 131 5.87 2.20 -6.64
C LEU A 131 7.04 2.38 -7.60
N ARG A 132 6.89 1.91 -8.84
CA ARG A 132 7.87 2.17 -9.91
C ARG A 132 7.29 3.18 -10.87
N GLN A 133 8.06 4.20 -11.20
CA GLN A 133 7.69 5.22 -12.18
C GLN A 133 8.65 5.21 -13.36
N THR A 134 8.06 5.30 -14.55
CA THR A 134 8.73 5.49 -15.85
C THR A 134 7.97 6.55 -16.63
N ASN A 135 8.48 6.97 -17.80
CA ASN A 135 7.77 7.91 -18.67
C ASN A 135 7.97 7.59 -20.16
N ASN A 136 7.36 8.38 -21.04
CA ASN A 136 7.47 8.28 -22.50
C ASN A 136 8.53 9.21 -23.12
N TYR A 137 9.35 9.88 -22.31
CA TYR A 137 10.26 10.94 -22.74
C TYR A 137 11.72 10.49 -22.73
N ASN A 138 12.16 9.80 -21.68
CA ASN A 138 13.53 9.35 -21.49
C ASN A 138 13.57 7.92 -20.89
N SER A 139 14.72 7.53 -20.35
CA SER A 139 14.93 6.21 -19.73
C SER A 139 14.82 6.23 -18.21
N ASP A 140 14.11 7.23 -17.65
CA ASP A 140 13.89 7.29 -16.21
C ASP A 140 13.12 6.05 -15.73
N ASP A 141 13.62 5.46 -14.67
CA ASP A 141 13.07 4.27 -14.02
C ASP A 141 13.37 4.36 -12.53
N PHE A 142 12.43 4.93 -11.78
CA PHE A 142 12.63 5.28 -10.37
C PHE A 142 11.72 4.49 -9.45
N GLN A 143 12.23 4.19 -8.26
CA GLN A 143 11.50 3.52 -7.21
C GLN A 143 11.13 4.49 -6.08
N PHE A 144 9.86 4.46 -5.70
CA PHE A 144 9.30 5.16 -4.56
C PHE A 144 8.84 4.11 -3.55
N VAL A 145 9.59 3.98 -2.46
CA VAL A 145 9.42 2.93 -1.46
C VAL A 145 8.59 3.45 -0.30
N TRP A 146 7.46 2.80 -0.03
CA TRP A 146 6.54 3.16 1.04
C TRP A 146 6.57 2.11 2.14
N ASN A 147 7.07 2.49 3.32
CA ASN A 147 7.06 1.65 4.51
C ASN A 147 5.77 1.92 5.30
N ILE A 148 4.87 0.95 5.36
CA ILE A 148 3.54 1.12 5.95
C ILE A 148 3.55 0.63 7.39
N TYR A 149 3.21 1.52 8.32
CA TYR A 149 3.17 1.28 9.76
C TYR A 149 1.75 1.39 10.30
N ALA A 150 1.39 0.52 11.24
CA ALA A 150 0.12 0.58 11.94
C ALA A 150 0.16 1.61 13.08
N ASN A 151 -0.81 2.52 13.15
CA ASN A 151 -0.93 3.46 14.28
C ASN A 151 -1.53 2.82 15.54
N ASN A 152 -2.31 1.76 15.38
CA ASN A 152 -3.05 1.11 16.46
C ASN A 152 -2.96 -0.40 16.35
N ASP A 153 -3.26 -1.08 17.47
CA ASP A 153 -3.42 -2.52 17.50
C ASP A 153 -4.63 -2.95 16.67
N VAL A 154 -4.57 -4.15 16.12
CA VAL A 154 -5.70 -4.85 15.51
C VAL A 154 -5.88 -6.19 16.20
N VAL A 155 -7.09 -6.43 16.70
CA VAL A 155 -7.46 -7.68 17.38
C VAL A 155 -8.27 -8.57 16.45
N VAL A 156 -7.93 -9.86 16.42
CA VAL A 156 -8.79 -10.90 15.86
C VAL A 156 -9.49 -11.57 17.04
N PRO A 157 -10.81 -11.39 17.22
CA PRO A 157 -11.53 -12.03 18.31
C PRO A 157 -11.40 -13.55 18.20
N THR A 158 -10.89 -14.20 19.24
CA THR A 158 -10.97 -15.66 19.36
C THR A 158 -12.42 -15.98 19.70
N GLY A 159 -13.20 -16.40 18.70
CA GLY A 159 -14.50 -17.00 18.96
C GLY A 159 -14.30 -18.16 19.91
N GLY A 160 -14.97 -18.13 21.07
CA GLY A 160 -15.06 -19.32 21.92
C GLY A 160 -15.73 -20.40 21.10
N CYS A 161 -14.96 -21.38 20.65
CA CYS A 161 -15.53 -22.69 20.32
C CYS A 161 -16.05 -23.24 21.65
N ASP A 162 -17.30 -22.92 21.96
CA ASP A 162 -18.06 -23.68 22.94
C ASP A 162 -18.24 -25.07 22.30
N VAL A 163 -17.61 -26.06 22.92
CA VAL A 163 -17.52 -27.47 22.49
C VAL A 163 -18.80 -28.22 22.81
#